data_AF-A0A1N7KQT7-F1
#
_entry.id   AF-A0A1N7KQT7-F1
#
_cell.length_a   1.000
_cell.length_b   1.000
_cell.length_c   1.000
_cell.angle_alpha   90.00
_cell.angle_beta   90.00
_cell.angle_gamma   90.00
#
_symmetry.space_group_name_H-M   'P 1'
#
loop_
_entity.id
_entity.type
_entity.pdbx_description
1 polymer ?
#
loop_
_entity_poly.entity_id
_entity_poly.type
_entity_poly.pdbx_seq_one_letter_code
_entity_poly.pdbx_strand_id
1 'polypeptide(L)'
;MKIYFSRNTSVLSRLIQKFTAGRWSHNAIWIDEYHIIDSRFPKGVQIRHFDLKEYEILEIEGNEKEALKHIEKRYDLWMFFWYIFKYGKRWNNPNQMICSELIAECAKDENLRGKTPSEQYRYLKRRG
;
A
#
# COMPACT_ATOMS: atom_id res chain seq x y z
N MET A 1 0.32 14.20 3.64
CA MET A 1 0.36 13.25 2.51
C MET A 1 -1.04 12.70 2.24
N LYS A 2 -1.43 12.59 0.96
CA LYS A 2 -2.71 11.97 0.53
C LYS A 2 -2.48 10.52 0.13
N ILE A 3 -3.30 9.62 0.68
CA ILE A 3 -3.27 8.19 0.36
C ILE A 3 -4.57 7.80 -0.31
N TYR A 4 -4.45 7.15 -1.46
CA TYR A 4 -5.54 6.48 -2.13
C TYR A 4 -5.63 5.04 -1.63
N PHE A 5 -6.78 4.65 -1.10
CA PHE A 5 -7.13 3.25 -0.87
C PHE A 5 -8.02 2.81 -2.01
N SER A 6 -7.64 1.77 -2.75
CA SER A 6 -8.36 1.35 -3.94
C SER A 6 -8.78 -0.12 -3.92
N ARG A 7 -9.91 -0.36 -4.56
CA ARG A 7 -10.47 -1.68 -4.78
C ARG A 7 -10.22 -2.07 -6.22
N ASN A 8 -9.29 -2.99 -6.42
CA ASN A 8 -9.02 -3.59 -7.71
C ASN A 8 -9.89 -4.84 -7.89
N THR A 9 -10.27 -5.13 -9.14
CA THR A 9 -11.13 -6.28 -9.50
C THR A 9 -10.34 -7.49 -9.99
N SER A 10 -9.01 -7.38 -10.08
CA SER A 10 -8.14 -8.50 -10.49
C SER A 10 -8.30 -9.71 -9.57
N VAL A 11 -8.00 -10.91 -10.08
CA VAL A 11 -8.09 -12.17 -9.31
C VAL A 11 -7.30 -12.07 -8.01
N LEU A 12 -6.08 -11.53 -8.08
CA LEU A 12 -5.23 -11.29 -6.91
C LEU A 12 -5.92 -10.33 -5.92
N SER A 13 -6.51 -9.24 -6.41
CA SER A 13 -7.20 -8.27 -5.58
C SER A 13 -8.44 -8.82 -4.88
N ARG A 14 -9.20 -9.70 -5.54
CA ARG A 14 -10.34 -10.40 -4.94
C ARG A 14 -9.89 -11.37 -3.86
N LEU A 15 -8.76 -12.05 -4.08
CA LEU A 15 -8.12 -12.91 -3.09
C LEU A 15 -7.73 -12.12 -1.83
N ILE A 16 -7.08 -10.96 -1.99
CA ILE A 16 -6.73 -10.05 -0.88
C ILE A 16 -7.98 -9.65 -0.11
N GLN A 17 -9.01 -9.18 -0.79
CA GLN A 17 -10.24 -8.72 -0.15
C GLN A 17 -10.88 -9.83 0.70
N LYS A 18 -10.86 -11.07 0.20
CA LYS A 18 -11.38 -12.24 0.91
C LYS A 18 -10.55 -12.58 2.16
N PHE A 19 -9.22 -12.58 2.05
CA PHE A 19 -8.35 -12.96 3.17
C PHE A 19 -8.18 -11.86 4.23
N THR A 20 -8.15 -10.60 3.80
CA THR A 20 -8.04 -9.44 4.72
C THR A 20 -9.40 -9.03 5.29
N ALA A 21 -10.48 -9.75 4.94
CA ALA A 21 -11.87 -9.46 5.28
C ALA A 21 -12.20 -7.97 5.11
N GLY A 22 -11.71 -7.38 4.01
CA GLY A 22 -11.66 -5.94 3.84
C GLY A 22 -11.91 -5.52 2.40
N ARG A 23 -12.42 -4.29 2.23
CA ARG A 23 -12.78 -3.73 0.91
C ARG A 23 -11.55 -3.39 0.07
N TRP A 24 -10.45 -3.03 0.71
CA TRP A 24 -9.29 -2.41 0.07
C TRP A 24 -8.21 -3.43 -0.22
N SER A 25 -7.81 -3.50 -1.48
CA SER A 25 -6.79 -4.43 -1.98
C SER A 25 -5.44 -3.77 -2.27
N HIS A 26 -5.43 -2.44 -2.39
CA HIS A 26 -4.26 -1.68 -2.83
C HIS A 26 -4.29 -0.28 -2.26
N ASN A 27 -3.12 0.31 -2.06
CA ASN A 27 -2.99 1.72 -1.72
C ASN A 27 -1.83 2.40 -2.45
N ALA A 28 -1.94 3.73 -2.60
CA ALA A 28 -1.02 4.55 -3.36
C ALA A 28 -0.89 5.94 -2.74
N ILE A 29 0.25 6.59 -2.96
CA ILE A 29 0.54 7.96 -2.52
C ILE A 29 0.28 8.91 -3.68
N TRP A 30 -0.42 9.99 -3.41
CA TRP A 30 -0.60 11.10 -4.35
C TRP A 30 0.70 11.90 -4.54
N ILE A 31 1.05 12.24 -5.79
CA ILE A 31 2.11 13.21 -6.10
C ILE A 31 1.53 14.50 -6.65
N ASP A 32 0.76 14.38 -7.73
CA ASP A 32 0.18 15.49 -8.46
C ASP A 32 -1.15 15.06 -9.11
N GLU A 33 -1.77 15.94 -9.88
CA GLU A 33 -3.06 15.70 -10.53
C GLU A 33 -3.10 14.43 -11.41
N TYR A 34 -1.96 14.04 -11.99
CA TYR A 34 -1.87 12.93 -12.95
C TYR A 34 -1.05 11.76 -12.43
N HIS A 35 -0.30 11.89 -11.33
CA HIS A 35 0.65 10.87 -10.89
C HIS A 35 0.43 10.39 -9.46
N ILE A 36 0.69 9.09 -9.30
CA ILE A 36 0.75 8.41 -8.00
C ILE A 36 1.99 7.55 -7.91
N ILE A 37 2.44 7.33 -6.68
CA ILE A 37 3.47 6.34 -6.33
C ILE A 37 2.77 5.16 -5.69
N ASP A 38 2.98 3.97 -6.23
CA ASP A 38 2.56 2.75 -5.58
C ASP A 38 3.57 1.63 -5.78
N SER A 39 3.41 0.55 -5.01
CA SER A 39 4.06 -0.72 -5.30
C SER A 39 3.05 -1.72 -5.84
N ARG A 40 3.23 -2.17 -7.10
CA ARG A 40 2.29 -3.07 -7.78
C ARG A 40 3.02 -4.26 -8.41
N PHE A 41 2.44 -5.45 -8.33
CA PHE A 41 2.96 -6.63 -9.02
C PHE A 41 2.83 -6.48 -10.55
N PRO A 42 3.83 -6.87 -11.36
CA PRO A 42 5.17 -7.38 -11.00
C PRO A 42 6.26 -6.30 -10.87
N LYS A 43 5.93 -5.02 -11.14
CA LYS A 43 6.90 -3.94 -11.35
C LYS A 43 7.55 -3.43 -10.06
N GLY A 44 6.84 -3.47 -8.93
CA GLY A 44 7.31 -2.89 -7.67
C GLY A 44 6.96 -1.42 -7.53
N VAL A 45 7.79 -0.66 -6.80
CA VAL A 45 7.57 0.77 -6.52
C VAL A 45 7.89 1.61 -7.75
N GLN A 46 6.91 2.37 -8.23
CA GLN A 46 7.05 3.22 -9.40
C GLN A 46 6.13 4.46 -9.31
N ILE A 47 6.56 5.54 -9.98
CA ILE A 47 5.67 6.64 -10.35
C ILE A 47 4.90 6.22 -11.59
N ARG A 48 3.59 6.43 -11.60
CA ARG A 48 2.76 6.12 -12.76
C ARG A 48 1.57 7.05 -12.84
N HIS A 49 0.92 7.05 -14.00
CA HIS A 49 -0.32 7.79 -14.18
C HIS A 49 -1.43 7.25 -13.27
N PHE A 50 -2.27 8.17 -12.81
CA PHE A 50 -3.44 7.90 -12.02
C PHE A 50 -4.46 7.10 -12.84
N ASP A 51 -4.75 5.87 -12.42
CA ASP A 51 -5.65 4.93 -13.12
C ASP A 51 -6.65 4.25 -12.18
N LEU A 52 -6.76 4.71 -10.93
CA LEU A 52 -7.56 4.06 -9.90
C LEU A 52 -9.05 4.34 -10.15
N LYS A 53 -9.86 3.30 -10.28
CA LYS A 53 -11.31 3.42 -10.58
C LYS A 53 -12.17 3.56 -9.34
N GLU A 54 -12.04 2.61 -8.40
CA GLU A 54 -12.77 2.63 -7.14
C GLU A 54 -11.77 2.93 -6.02
N TYR A 55 -11.82 4.15 -5.48
CA TYR A 55 -10.90 4.55 -4.44
C TYR A 55 -11.55 5.49 -3.41
N GLU A 56 -10.89 5.58 -2.27
CA GLU A 56 -11.14 6.60 -1.25
C GLU A 56 -9.82 7.26 -0.87
N ILE A 57 -9.87 8.56 -0.56
CA ILE A 57 -8.70 9.35 -0.19
C ILE A 57 -8.72 9.57 1.32
N LEU A 58 -7.60 9.30 1.98
CA LEU A 58 -7.34 9.75 3.35
C LEU A 58 -6.12 10.66 3.37
N GLU A 59 -6.23 11.77 4.10
CA GLU A 59 -5.12 12.67 4.38
C GLU A 59 -4.49 12.29 5.72
N ILE A 60 -3.17 12.10 5.73
CA ILE A 60 -2.43 11.75 6.93
C ILE A 60 -1.13 12.55 7.04
N GLU A 61 -0.55 12.58 8.23
CA GLU A 61 0.81 13.07 8.44
C GLU A 61 1.85 12.11 7.85
N GLY A 62 2.75 12.65 7.03
CA GLY A 62 3.74 11.87 6.30
C GLY A 62 4.53 12.75 5.33
N ASN A 63 5.49 12.15 4.64
CA ASN A 63 6.30 12.81 3.62
C ASN A 63 6.32 11.97 2.35
N GLU A 64 5.58 12.41 1.32
CA GLU A 64 5.54 11.75 0.01
C GLU A 64 6.92 11.69 -0.68
N LYS A 65 7.86 12.58 -0.33
CA LYS A 65 9.22 12.53 -0.90
C LYS A 65 10.03 11.33 -0.41
N GLU A 66 9.66 10.74 0.73
CA GLU A 66 10.29 9.48 1.20
C GLU A 66 9.96 8.32 0.24
N ALA A 67 8.78 8.33 -0.37
CA ALA A 67 8.38 7.32 -1.33
C ALA A 67 9.30 7.29 -2.57
N LEU A 68 9.84 8.45 -2.95
CA LEU A 68 10.77 8.56 -4.08
C LEU A 68 12.07 7.79 -3.84
N LYS A 69 12.51 7.66 -2.59
CA LYS A 69 13.71 6.88 -2.21
C LYS A 69 13.52 5.38 -2.35
N HIS A 70 12.30 4.92 -2.60
CA HIS A 70 11.95 3.52 -2.73
C HIS A 70 11.63 3.10 -4.16
N ILE A 71 11.70 4.03 -5.12
CA ILE A 71 11.58 3.71 -6.56
C ILE A 71 12.60 2.63 -6.92
N GLU A 72 12.23 1.74 -7.84
CA GLU A 72 13.00 0.55 -8.28
C GLU A 72 13.00 -0.65 -7.31
N LYS A 73 12.49 -0.52 -6.09
CA LYS A 73 12.25 -1.70 -5.23
C LYS A 73 11.23 -2.62 -5.89
N ARG A 74 11.57 -3.90 -6.00
CA ARG A 74 10.72 -4.90 -6.68
C ARG A 74 9.48 -5.22 -5.84
N TYR A 75 8.43 -5.71 -6.49
CA TYR A 75 7.27 -6.20 -5.75
C TYR A 75 7.63 -7.47 -4.98
N ASP A 76 7.31 -7.50 -3.69
CA ASP A 76 7.53 -8.71 -2.89
C ASP A 76 6.32 -9.65 -2.97
N LEU A 77 6.29 -10.50 -4.01
CA LEU A 77 5.18 -11.45 -4.19
C LEU A 77 5.14 -12.50 -3.07
N TRP A 78 6.30 -12.98 -2.62
CA TRP A 78 6.41 -14.00 -1.58
C TRP A 78 6.01 -13.44 -0.22
N MET A 79 6.53 -12.26 0.15
CA MET A 79 6.11 -11.58 1.38
C MET A 79 4.64 -11.21 1.32
N PHE A 80 4.13 -10.75 0.17
CA PHE A 80 2.71 -10.45 0.00
C PHE A 80 1.82 -11.67 0.25
N PHE A 81 2.13 -12.83 -0.34
CA PHE A 81 1.37 -14.05 -0.05
C PHE A 81 1.51 -14.46 1.41
N TRP A 82 2.72 -14.44 1.96
CA TRP A 82 2.98 -14.82 3.34
C TRP A 82 2.24 -13.91 4.35
N TYR A 83 2.19 -12.62 4.06
CA TYR A 83 1.48 -11.61 4.85
C TYR A 83 -0.04 -11.82 4.84
N ILE A 84 -0.58 -12.32 3.73
CA ILE A 84 -2.00 -12.67 3.60
C ILE A 84 -2.32 -14.02 4.26
N PHE A 85 -1.40 -15.00 4.21
CA PHE A 85 -1.61 -16.37 4.70
C PHE A 85 -1.19 -16.61 6.17
N LYS A 86 -0.66 -15.59 6.86
CA LYS A 86 -0.45 -15.48 8.32
C LYS A 86 0.64 -16.40 8.92
N TYR A 87 1.84 -15.84 9.08
CA TYR A 87 2.74 -16.04 10.22
C TYR A 87 3.39 -14.69 10.55
N GLY A 88 3.68 -14.41 11.82
CA GLY A 88 4.25 -13.12 12.25
C GLY A 88 5.74 -12.96 11.88
N LYS A 89 6.09 -11.77 11.35
CA LYS A 89 7.42 -11.14 11.15
C LYS A 89 8.45 -11.82 10.20
N ARG A 90 8.82 -11.07 9.16
CA ARG A 90 10.06 -10.24 9.11
C ARG A 90 9.79 -9.04 8.20
N TRP A 91 9.88 -7.83 8.75
CA TRP A 91 9.89 -6.60 7.94
C TRP A 91 11.17 -6.62 7.10
N ASN A 92 11.04 -6.24 5.82
CA ASN A 92 12.14 -5.95 4.90
C ASN A 92 12.91 -7.16 4.34
N ASN A 93 12.59 -7.54 3.10
CA ASN A 93 13.68 -7.64 2.14
C ASN A 93 13.99 -6.20 1.68
N PRO A 94 15.19 -5.64 1.92
CA PRO A 94 15.48 -4.22 1.63
C PRO A 94 15.24 -3.83 0.16
N ASN A 95 15.24 -4.81 -0.75
CA ASN A 95 15.07 -4.63 -2.18
C ASN A 95 13.64 -4.90 -2.68
N GLN A 96 12.71 -5.26 -1.78
CA GLN A 96 11.33 -5.52 -2.14
C GLN A 96 10.37 -4.76 -1.22
N MET A 97 9.24 -4.33 -1.76
CA MET A 97 8.29 -3.52 -1.00
C MET A 97 6.88 -3.76 -1.50
N ILE A 98 5.93 -3.94 -0.60
CA ILE A 98 4.50 -3.98 -0.95
C ILE A 98 3.85 -2.60 -0.78
N CYS A 99 2.65 -2.42 -1.33
CA CYS A 99 1.94 -1.13 -1.30
C CYS A 99 1.74 -0.59 0.13
N SER A 100 1.33 -1.43 1.08
CA SER A 100 1.11 -1.01 2.47
C SER A 100 2.40 -0.70 3.23
N GLU A 101 3.52 -1.33 2.88
CA GLU A 101 4.84 -1.00 3.45
C GLU A 101 5.33 0.36 2.98
N LEU A 102 5.14 0.66 1.69
CA LEU A 102 5.46 1.97 1.14
C LEU A 102 4.73 3.08 1.92
N ILE A 103 3.44 2.89 2.19
CA ILE A 103 2.67 3.85 3.01
C ILE A 103 3.26 3.99 4.41
N ALA A 104 3.57 2.88 5.06
CA ALA A 104 4.05 2.89 6.44
C ALA A 104 5.46 3.50 6.59
N GLU A 105 6.35 3.38 5.60
CA GLU A 105 7.66 4.05 5.62
C GLU A 105 7.53 5.57 5.37
N CYS A 106 6.52 5.99 4.61
CA CYS A 106 6.31 7.41 4.29
C CYS A 106 5.45 8.13 5.34
N ALA A 107 4.69 7.39 6.13
CA ALA A 107 3.83 7.92 7.18
C ALA A 107 4.60 8.18 8.47
N LYS A 108 4.23 9.22 9.21
CA LYS A 108 4.75 9.48 10.56
C LYS A 108 3.98 8.68 11.63
N ASP A 109 3.57 7.46 11.32
CA ASP A 109 2.79 6.59 12.22
C ASP A 109 3.27 5.14 12.15
N GLU A 110 4.05 4.74 13.16
CA GLU A 110 4.61 3.40 13.24
C GLU A 110 3.55 2.30 13.36
N ASN A 111 2.33 2.64 13.80
CA ASN A 111 1.24 1.67 13.93
C ASN A 111 0.72 1.17 12.58
N LEU A 112 1.06 1.84 11.48
CA LEU A 112 0.73 1.41 10.12
C LEU A 112 1.61 0.25 9.64
N ARG A 113 2.77 0.02 10.28
CA ARG A 113 3.64 -1.12 9.97
C ARG A 113 2.92 -2.43 10.29
N GLY A 114 3.09 -3.41 9.42
CA GLY A 114 2.49 -4.74 9.60
C GLY A 114 0.96 -4.77 9.40
N LYS A 115 0.36 -3.70 8.86
CA LYS A 115 -1.05 -3.69 8.44
C LYS A 115 -1.24 -3.77 6.93
N THR A 116 -2.17 -4.60 6.48
CA THR A 116 -2.69 -4.65 5.10
C THR A 116 -3.36 -3.34 4.72
N PRO A 117 -3.60 -3.06 3.42
CA PRO A 117 -4.32 -1.86 3.00
C PRO A 117 -5.66 -1.67 3.71
N SER A 118 -6.43 -2.75 3.88
CA SER A 118 -7.72 -2.71 4.60
C SER A 118 -7.57 -2.46 6.11
N GLU A 119 -6.51 -2.97 6.75
CA GLU A 119 -6.22 -2.70 8.16
C GLU A 119 -5.71 -1.27 8.38
N GLN A 120 -4.85 -0.77 7.48
CA GLN A 120 -4.39 0.63 7.50
C GLN A 120 -5.56 1.58 7.37
N TYR A 121 -6.45 1.35 6.40
CA TYR A 121 -7.67 2.15 6.24
C TYR A 121 -8.55 2.13 7.50
N ARG A 122 -8.85 0.95 8.05
CA ARG A 122 -9.66 0.82 9.28
C ARG A 122 -9.01 1.46 10.50
N TYR A 123 -7.68 1.45 10.58
CA TYR A 123 -6.94 2.12 11.64
C TYR A 123 -7.06 3.64 11.50
N LEU A 124 -6.78 4.18 10.32
CA LEU A 124 -6.81 5.63 10.05
C LEU A 124 -8.22 6.21 10.18
N LYS A 125 -9.25 5.52 9.69
CA LYS A 125 -10.65 5.96 9.82
C LYS A 125 -11.19 6.01 11.25
N ARG A 126 -10.61 5.24 12.18
CA ARG A 126 -11.02 5.26 13.59
C ARG A 126 -10.37 6.40 14.38
N ARG A 127 -9.39 7.08 13.79
CA ARG A 127 -8.57 8.11 14.45
C ARG A 127 -9.04 9.54 14.12
N GLY A 128 -9.79 9.73 13.03
CA GLY A 128 -10.49 10.96 12.69
C GLY A 128 -11.96 10.85 13.06
#